data_AF-A0A2T4VP58-F1
#
_entry.id   AF-A0A2T4VP58-F1
#
_cell.length_a   1.000
_cell.length_b   1.000
_cell.length_c   1.000
_cell.angle_alpha   90.00
_cell.angle_beta   90.00
_cell.angle_gamma   90.00
#
_symmetry.space_group_name_H-M   'P 1'
#
loop_
_entity.id
_entity.type
_entity.pdbx_description
1 polymer ?
#
loop_
_entity_poly.entity_id
_entity_poly.type
_entity_poly.pdbx_seq_one_letter_code
_entity_poly.pdbx_strand_id
1 'polypeptide(L)'
;MWVKPGDMFRPCPDPEIDDGTCGLTFPVEVSTEHKNWFTNNYASSYGFWQKTRYPWTGLGYTYDWCSHDTKHVGASEFVVRPGSVVNVTGYINRDTYCAQ
;
A
#
# COMPACT_ATOMS: atom_id res chain seq x y z
N MET A 1 8.31 11.20 -5.75
CA MET A 1 6.92 11.67 -5.56
C MET A 1 6.80 12.19 -4.13
N TRP A 2 5.97 13.22 -3.90
CA TRP A 2 5.63 13.72 -2.57
C TRP A 2 4.12 13.97 -2.47
N VAL A 3 3.53 13.62 -1.33
CA VAL A 3 2.13 13.83 -0.96
C VAL A 3 2.11 14.30 0.50
N LYS A 4 1.14 15.14 0.87
CA LYS A 4 0.94 15.54 2.25
C LYS A 4 0.63 14.29 3.11
N PRO A 5 1.30 14.07 4.26
CA PRO A 5 1.10 12.85 5.05
C PRO A 5 -0.35 12.58 5.49
N GLY A 6 -1.10 13.61 5.88
CA GLY A 6 -2.51 13.45 6.28
C GLY A 6 -3.46 13.07 5.13
N ASP A 7 -2.98 13.13 3.89
CA ASP A 7 -3.73 12.82 2.68
C ASP A 7 -3.51 11.38 2.22
N MET A 8 -2.73 10.59 2.98
CA MET A 8 -2.47 9.19 2.69
C MET A 8 -2.71 8.29 3.89
N PHE A 9 -2.81 7.00 3.64
CA PHE A 9 -2.94 5.95 4.64
C PHE A 9 -2.35 4.65 4.10
N ARG A 10 -2.01 3.69 4.97
CA ARG A 10 -1.51 2.38 4.52
C ARG A 10 -2.67 1.47 4.07
N PRO A 11 -2.52 0.75 2.94
CA PRO A 11 -3.51 -0.22 2.47
C PRO A 11 -3.39 -1.55 3.23
N CYS A 12 -3.53 -1.50 4.55
CA CYS A 12 -3.47 -2.65 5.43
C CYS A 12 -4.43 -2.47 6.63
N PRO A 13 -4.62 -3.45 7.53
CA PRO A 13 -5.54 -3.30 8.67
C PRO A 13 -5.24 -2.08 9.54
N ASP A 14 -3.97 -1.72 9.68
CA ASP A 14 -3.54 -0.51 10.37
C ASP A 14 -3.31 0.65 9.36
N PRO A 15 -4.10 1.74 9.38
CA PRO A 15 -3.93 2.83 8.43
C PRO A 15 -2.75 3.78 8.76
N GLU A 16 -2.10 3.62 9.91
CA GLU A 16 -0.96 4.43 10.35
C GLU A 16 0.15 4.46 9.29
N ILE A 17 0.92 5.56 9.22
CA ILE A 17 1.87 5.80 8.12
C ILE A 17 3.32 5.91 8.59
N ASP A 18 3.53 5.88 9.90
CA ASP A 18 4.80 6.08 10.60
C ASP A 18 5.41 4.76 11.11
N ASP A 19 4.79 3.63 10.74
CA ASP A 19 5.26 2.28 11.07
C ASP A 19 5.83 1.51 9.86
N GLY A 20 6.75 0.59 10.13
CA GLY A 20 7.40 -0.24 9.10
C GLY A 20 6.66 -1.53 8.75
N THR A 21 5.66 -1.92 9.54
CA THR A 21 5.05 -3.25 9.47
C THR A 21 3.56 -3.17 9.73
N CYS A 22 2.76 -3.98 9.05
CA CYS A 22 1.33 -4.04 9.34
C CYS A 22 0.91 -5.35 10.01
N GLY A 23 0.04 -5.24 11.03
CA GLY A 23 -0.60 -6.37 11.66
C GLY A 23 -1.66 -7.03 10.77
N LEU A 24 -2.04 -8.26 11.09
CA LEU A 24 -3.08 -9.01 10.37
C LEU A 24 -4.50 -8.70 10.86
N THR A 25 -4.64 -7.92 11.92
CA THR A 25 -5.90 -7.59 12.58
C THR A 25 -6.01 -6.09 12.75
N PHE A 26 -7.22 -5.55 12.69
CA PHE A 26 -7.46 -4.14 12.98
C PHE A 26 -7.08 -3.82 14.44
N PRO A 27 -6.22 -2.81 14.68
CA PRO A 27 -6.11 -2.18 16.00
C PRO A 27 -7.46 -1.66 16.51
N VAL A 28 -7.55 -1.47 17.83
CA VAL A 28 -8.77 -0.99 18.49
C VAL A 28 -9.20 0.38 17.96
N GLU A 29 -8.23 1.27 17.75
CA GLU A 29 -8.44 2.68 17.37
C GLU A 29 -8.79 2.90 15.89
N VAL A 30 -8.80 1.83 15.08
CA VAL A 30 -9.10 1.97 13.64
C VAL A 30 -10.55 2.37 13.42
N SER A 31 -10.72 3.45 12.65
CA SER A 31 -12.03 4.00 12.29
C SER A 31 -12.89 3.02 11.49
N THR A 32 -14.20 3.14 11.65
CA THR A 32 -15.18 2.38 10.84
C THR A 32 -15.02 2.66 9.35
N GLU A 33 -14.64 3.89 8.99
CA GLU A 33 -14.40 4.29 7.60
C GLU A 33 -13.26 3.49 6.97
N HIS A 34 -12.13 3.35 7.67
CA HIS A 34 -11.00 2.55 7.17
C HIS A 34 -11.35 1.06 7.08
N LYS A 35 -12.03 0.51 8.10
CA LYS A 35 -12.52 -0.88 8.10
C LYS A 35 -13.40 -1.17 6.88
N ASN A 36 -14.31 -0.24 6.55
CA ASN A 36 -15.17 -0.34 5.37
C ASN A 36 -14.36 -0.24 4.07
N TRP A 37 -13.45 0.73 3.97
CA TRP A 37 -12.57 0.87 2.81
C TRP A 37 -11.77 -0.41 2.57
N PHE A 38 -11.12 -0.95 3.60
CA PHE A 38 -10.28 -2.15 3.54
C PHE A 38 -11.10 -3.36 3.09
N THR A 39 -12.27 -3.57 3.69
CA THR A 39 -13.16 -4.69 3.36
C THR A 39 -13.69 -4.59 1.93
N ASN A 40 -14.07 -3.40 1.49
CA ASN A 40 -14.51 -3.15 0.11
C ASN A 40 -13.37 -3.36 -0.89
N ASN A 41 -12.16 -2.90 -0.56
CA ASN A 41 -10.97 -3.12 -1.39
C ASN A 41 -10.67 -4.61 -1.53
N TYR A 42 -10.74 -5.36 -0.42
CA TYR A 42 -10.58 -6.82 -0.43
C TYR A 42 -11.62 -7.50 -1.32
N ALA A 43 -12.90 -7.16 -1.14
CA ALA A 43 -14.00 -7.68 -1.93
C ALA A 43 -13.87 -7.35 -3.43
N SER A 44 -13.35 -6.17 -3.77
CA SER A 44 -13.08 -5.78 -5.16
C SER A 44 -11.87 -6.49 -5.77
N SER A 45 -10.91 -6.90 -4.94
CA SER A 45 -9.70 -7.60 -5.37
C SER A 45 -9.93 -9.11 -5.54
N TYR A 46 -10.73 -9.71 -4.66
CA TYR A 46 -10.84 -11.16 -4.50
C TYR A 46 -12.26 -11.72 -4.60
N GLY A 47 -13.29 -10.87 -4.73
CA GLY A 47 -14.68 -11.29 -4.78
C GLY A 47 -14.94 -12.25 -5.95
N PHE A 48 -15.73 -13.29 -5.70
CA PHE A 48 -16.04 -14.31 -6.72
C PHE A 48 -16.76 -13.73 -7.95
N TRP A 49 -17.41 -12.59 -7.78
CA TRP A 49 -18.13 -11.84 -8.81
C TRP A 49 -17.20 -11.03 -9.74
N GLN A 50 -15.92 -10.88 -9.40
CA GLN A 50 -14.96 -10.12 -10.20
C GLN A 50 -14.37 -10.99 -11.31
N LYS A 51 -14.53 -10.54 -12.57
CA LYS A 51 -13.89 -11.17 -13.74
C LYS A 51 -12.38 -10.93 -13.74
N THR A 52 -11.97 -9.72 -13.39
CA THR A 52 -10.56 -9.32 -13.28
C THR A 52 -10.23 -9.14 -11.81
N ARG A 53 -9.19 -9.82 -11.34
CA ARG A 53 -8.72 -9.76 -9.96
C ARG A 53 -7.42 -8.96 -9.92
N TYR A 54 -7.34 -7.99 -9.03
CA TYR A 54 -6.13 -7.20 -8.81
C TYR A 54 -5.46 -7.73 -7.55
N PRO A 55 -4.28 -8.36 -7.65
CA PRO A 55 -3.60 -8.91 -6.49
C PRO A 55 -3.23 -7.77 -5.53
N TRP A 56 -3.64 -7.90 -4.27
CA TRP A 56 -3.38 -6.93 -3.21
C TRP A 56 -3.10 -7.67 -1.89
N THR A 57 -1.92 -7.49 -1.33
CA THR A 57 -1.47 -8.28 -0.18
C THR A 57 -2.21 -7.90 1.11
N GLY A 58 -2.66 -6.65 1.23
CA GLY A 58 -3.20 -6.11 2.48
C GLY A 58 -2.17 -5.99 3.59
N LEU A 59 -0.86 -6.06 3.27
CA LEU A 59 0.23 -6.02 4.25
C LEU A 59 0.98 -4.69 4.27
N GLY A 60 0.66 -3.79 3.32
CA GLY A 60 1.24 -2.44 3.29
C GLY A 60 2.72 -2.39 2.89
N TYR A 61 3.22 -3.41 2.18
CA TYR A 61 4.58 -3.44 1.63
C TYR A 61 4.60 -4.13 0.26
N THR A 62 5.59 -3.75 -0.55
CA THR A 62 5.86 -4.34 -1.87
C THR A 62 6.93 -5.41 -1.79
N TYR A 63 6.85 -6.40 -2.67
CA TYR A 63 7.93 -7.37 -2.85
C TYR A 63 8.98 -6.80 -3.82
N ASP A 64 10.24 -6.73 -3.39
CA ASP A 64 11.33 -6.22 -4.22
C ASP A 64 12.05 -7.36 -4.97
N TRP A 65 11.66 -7.52 -6.23
CA TRP A 65 12.26 -8.48 -7.16
C TRP A 65 13.71 -8.17 -7.53
N CYS A 66 14.15 -6.93 -7.36
CA CYS A 66 15.52 -6.51 -7.67
C CYS A 66 16.42 -6.48 -6.43
N SER A 67 15.86 -6.74 -5.24
CA SER A 67 16.66 -6.88 -4.03
C SER A 67 17.61 -8.07 -4.15
N HIS A 68 18.88 -7.84 -3.79
CA HIS A 68 19.88 -8.90 -3.65
C HIS A 68 19.82 -9.58 -2.26
N ASP A 69 18.92 -9.14 -1.37
CA ASP A 69 18.60 -9.85 -0.12
C ASP A 69 17.61 -10.98 -0.41
N THR A 70 17.85 -12.14 0.19
CA THR A 70 16.95 -13.29 0.25
C THR A 70 15.53 -12.99 0.73
N LYS A 71 15.32 -11.91 1.48
CA LYS A 71 14.00 -11.55 2.01
C LYS A 71 13.12 -10.79 1.02
N HIS A 72 13.72 -10.16 0.00
CA HIS A 72 13.00 -9.40 -1.04
C HIS A 72 11.97 -8.39 -0.51
N VAL A 73 12.31 -7.68 0.57
CA VAL A 73 11.44 -6.66 1.16
C VAL A 73 11.63 -5.34 0.42
N GLY A 74 10.56 -4.84 -0.20
CA GLY A 74 10.53 -3.57 -0.90
C GLY A 74 9.98 -2.40 -0.08
N ALA A 75 9.62 -1.33 -0.79
CA ALA A 75 9.05 -0.13 -0.20
C ALA A 75 7.66 -0.37 0.42
N SER A 76 7.32 0.42 1.43
CA SER A 76 5.97 0.49 1.98
C SER A 76 4.95 0.97 0.94
N GLU A 77 3.74 0.43 1.00
CA GLU A 77 2.62 0.84 0.16
C GLU A 77 1.77 1.90 0.86
N PHE A 78 1.26 2.86 0.08
CA PHE A 78 0.37 3.92 0.56
C PHE A 78 -0.75 4.17 -0.44
N VAL A 79 -1.92 4.57 0.06
CA VAL A 79 -3.05 5.02 -0.74
C VAL A 79 -3.23 6.50 -0.53
N VAL A 80 -3.28 7.25 -1.63
CA VAL A 80 -3.54 8.69 -1.64
C VAL A 80 -5.04 8.93 -1.73
N ARG A 81 -5.58 9.81 -0.89
CA ARG A 81 -7.01 10.12 -0.87
C ARG A 81 -7.44 10.90 -2.12
N PRO A 82 -8.70 10.77 -2.54
CA PRO A 82 -9.25 11.58 -3.63
C PRO A 82 -9.13 13.08 -3.35
N GLY A 83 -8.74 13.85 -4.37
CA GLY A 83 -8.61 15.31 -4.28
C GLY A 83 -7.27 15.81 -3.72
N SER A 84 -6.40 14.91 -3.29
CA SER A 84 -5.06 15.26 -2.79
C SER A 84 -4.13 15.72 -3.91
N VAL A 85 -3.19 16.60 -3.56
CA VAL A 85 -2.17 17.10 -4.49
C VAL A 85 -0.93 16.22 -4.41
N VAL A 86 -0.50 15.71 -5.56
CA VAL A 86 0.70 14.88 -5.71
C VAL A 86 1.76 15.67 -6.46
N ASN A 87 2.96 15.78 -5.90
CA ASN A 87 4.10 16.38 -6.58
C ASN A 87 5.07 15.29 -7.08
N VAL A 88 5.28 15.22 -8.40
CA VAL A 88 6.21 14.25 -8.99
C VAL A 88 7.62 14.84 -8.97
N THR A 89 8.41 14.44 -7.98
CA THR A 89 9.79 14.93 -7.80
C THR A 89 10.83 14.22 -8.67
N GLY A 90 10.46 13.13 -9.33
CA GLY A 90 11.38 12.35 -10.15
C GLY A 90 10.74 11.05 -10.66
N TYR A 91 11.40 10.44 -11.63
CA TYR A 91 11.06 9.17 -12.24
C TYR A 91 12.34 8.34 -12.42
N ILE A 92 12.33 7.09 -11.97
CA ILE A 92 13.47 6.18 -12.03
C ILE A 92 13.07 4.99 -12.90
N ASN A 93 13.88 4.70 -13.92
CA ASN A 93 13.68 3.52 -14.76
C ASN A 93 14.02 2.24 -13.99
N ARG A 94 13.32 1.14 -14.31
CA ARG A 94 13.57 -0.19 -13.72
C ARG A 94 15.05 -0.57 -13.74
N ASP A 95 15.72 -0.43 -14.88
CA ASP A 95 17.12 -0.86 -15.03
C ASP A 95 18.06 -0.07 -14.10
N THR A 96 17.74 1.20 -13.84
CA THR A 96 18.46 2.02 -12.87
C THR A 96 18.11 1.62 -11.43
N TYR A 97 16.85 1.26 -11.15
CA TYR A 97 16.44 0.78 -9.82
C TYR A 97 17.13 -0.55 -9.46
N CYS A 98 17.16 -1.49 -10.41
CA CYS A 98 17.66 -2.84 -10.17
C CYS A 98 19.19 -2.98 -10.24
N ALA A 99 19.91 -1.92 -10.58
CA ALA A 99 21.37 -1.89 -10.58
C ALA A 99 21.97 -1.34 -9.27
N GLN A 100 21.13 -1.01 -8.28
CA GLN A 100 21.52 -0.46 -6.98
C GLN A 100 22.17 -1.50 -6.07
#